data_AF-A0A7H4GIC5-F1
#
_entry.id   AF-A0A7H4GIC5-F1
#
_cell.length_a   1.000
_cell.length_b   1.000
_cell.length_c   1.000
_cell.angle_alpha   90.00
_cell.angle_beta   90.00
_cell.angle_gamma   90.00
#
_symmetry.space_group_name_H-M   'P 1'
#
loop_
_entity.id
_entity.type
_entity.pdbx_description
1 polymer ?
#
loop_
_entity_poly.entity_id
_entity_poly.type
_entity_poly.pdbx_seq_one_letter_code
_entity_poly.pdbx_strand_id
1 'polypeptide(L)'
;MKKEDKQAESEAQPADFESALGELEEIVESLESGELSLADSLERFKRGVTLSKQCHRLIDDARQSVETLSDPDREDSATAQDA
;
A
#
# COMPACT_ATOMS: atom_id res chain seq x y z
N MET A 1 4.33 -13.67 36.11
CA MET A 1 5.35 -14.45 35.36
C MET A 1 4.55 -15.45 34.54
N LYS A 2 4.39 -15.39 33.23
CA LYS A 2 5.24 -14.99 32.07
C LYS A 2 4.26 -14.41 31.02
N LYS A 3 4.31 -13.14 30.60
CA LYS A 3 5.21 -12.56 29.58
C LYS A 3 5.85 -13.61 28.67
N GLU A 4 5.17 -13.85 27.55
CA GLU A 4 5.69 -14.32 26.26
C GLU A 4 4.93 -13.46 25.23
N ASP A 5 5.42 -12.26 24.94
CA ASP A 5 6.34 -11.96 23.83
C ASP A 5 5.69 -12.23 22.46
N LYS A 6 4.86 -11.27 22.00
CA LYS A 6 4.48 -11.12 20.59
C LYS A 6 5.41 -10.08 19.95
N GLN A 7 6.67 -10.46 19.81
CA GLN A 7 7.60 -9.87 18.83
C GLN A 7 7.41 -10.66 17.52
N ALA A 8 7.45 -10.12 16.31
CA ALA A 8 8.12 -8.93 15.84
C ALA A 8 7.47 -8.43 14.53
N GLU A 9 7.69 -7.15 14.23
CA GLU A 9 7.57 -6.56 12.91
C GLU A 9 8.33 -7.40 11.87
N SER A 10 7.66 -7.78 10.78
CA SER A 10 8.30 -8.34 9.59
C SER A 10 7.41 -8.04 8.39
N GLU A 11 7.79 -7.00 7.66
CA GLU A 11 7.33 -6.65 6.32
C GLU A 11 5.85 -6.20 6.25
N ALA A 12 5.62 -4.91 6.02
CA ALA A 12 4.35 -4.44 5.48
C ALA A 12 4.27 -4.95 4.02
N GLN A 13 3.86 -6.21 3.92
CA GLN A 13 3.86 -7.03 2.72
C GLN A 13 2.87 -6.49 1.67
N PRO A 14 2.99 -6.91 0.39
CA PRO A 14 1.99 -6.77 -0.68
C PRO A 14 0.51 -7.07 -0.32
N ALA A 15 0.25 -7.64 0.85
CA ALA A 15 -1.09 -7.82 1.41
C ALA A 15 -1.91 -6.51 1.51
N ASP A 16 -1.27 -5.35 1.72
CA ASP A 16 -2.00 -4.06 1.81
C ASP A 16 -2.43 -3.52 0.44
N PHE A 17 -1.72 -3.86 -0.64
CA PHE A 17 -2.10 -3.44 -2.00
C PHE A 17 -3.17 -4.37 -2.58
N GLU A 18 -2.93 -5.69 -2.57
CA GLU A 18 -3.85 -6.67 -3.15
C GLU A 18 -5.22 -6.62 -2.46
N SER A 19 -5.24 -6.43 -1.14
CA SER A 19 -6.51 -6.27 -0.40
C SER A 19 -7.23 -4.97 -0.77
N ALA A 20 -6.51 -3.85 -0.89
CA ALA A 20 -7.11 -2.56 -1.25
C ALA A 20 -7.63 -2.54 -2.69
N LEU A 21 -6.92 -3.22 -3.60
CA LEU A 21 -7.34 -3.40 -4.98
C LEU A 21 -8.58 -4.30 -5.07
N GLY A 22 -8.58 -5.44 -4.39
CA GLY A 22 -9.75 -6.34 -4.36
C GLY A 22 -11.01 -5.66 -3.82
N GLU A 23 -10.90 -4.91 -2.72
CA GLU A 23 -12.04 -4.14 -2.20
C GLU A 23 -12.51 -3.06 -3.20
N LEU A 24 -11.58 -2.42 -3.92
CA LEU A 24 -11.92 -1.44 -4.94
C LEU A 24 -12.67 -2.08 -6.12
N GLU A 25 -12.26 -3.27 -6.55
CA GLU A 25 -12.94 -4.03 -7.62
C GLU A 25 -14.36 -4.41 -7.21
N GLU A 26 -14.56 -4.92 -5.99
CA GLU A 26 -15.90 -5.22 -5.44
C GLU A 26 -16.80 -3.98 -5.39
N ILE A 27 -16.23 -2.83 -5.00
CA ILE A 27 -16.95 -1.56 -4.99
C ILE A 27 -17.38 -1.16 -6.41
N VAL A 28 -16.48 -1.26 -7.39
CA VAL A 28 -16.80 -0.95 -8.79
C VAL A 28 -17.91 -1.86 -9.30
N GLU A 29 -17.79 -3.18 -9.10
CA GLU A 29 -18.82 -4.15 -9.50
C GLU A 29 -20.19 -3.82 -8.90
N SER A 30 -20.22 -3.47 -7.61
CA SER A 30 -21.47 -3.08 -6.94
C SER A 30 -22.05 -1.76 -7.43
N LEU A 31 -21.23 -0.80 -7.87
CA LEU A 31 -21.68 0.46 -8.44
C LEU A 31 -22.22 0.26 -9.87
N GLU A 32 -21.61 -0.64 -10.64
CA GLU A 32 -22.01 -0.97 -12.00
C GLU A 32 -23.30 -1.81 -12.06
N SER A 33 -23.60 -2.59 -11.01
CA SER A 33 -24.84 -3.38 -10.94
C SER A 33 -26.11 -2.51 -10.99
N GLY A 34 -26.03 -1.26 -10.52
CA GLY A 34 -27.15 -0.32 -10.49
C GLY A 34 -28.25 -0.66 -9.46
N GLU A 35 -28.03 -1.65 -8.59
CA GLU A 35 -29.00 -2.09 -7.59
C GLU A 35 -28.97 -1.24 -6.30
N LEU A 36 -28.02 -0.32 -6.20
CA LEU A 36 -27.76 0.46 -5.00
C LEU A 36 -28.66 1.70 -4.90
N SER A 37 -29.05 2.03 -3.67
CA SER A 37 -29.67 3.32 -3.40
C SER A 37 -28.67 4.46 -3.62
N LEU A 38 -29.15 5.68 -3.87
CA LEU A 38 -28.28 6.85 -4.03
C LEU A 38 -27.34 7.06 -2.83
N ALA A 39 -27.84 6.84 -1.62
CA ALA A 39 -27.04 6.99 -0.40
C ALA A 39 -25.90 5.96 -0.36
N ASP A 40 -26.21 4.69 -0.66
CA ASP A 40 -25.23 3.61 -0.66
C ASP A 40 -24.21 3.78 -1.79
N SER A 41 -24.64 4.24 -2.96
CA SER A 41 -23.75 4.55 -4.09
C SER A 41 -22.77 5.66 -3.73
N LEU A 42 -23.22 6.69 -3.01
CA LEU A 42 -22.34 7.78 -2.55
C LEU A 42 -21.34 7.30 -1.49
N GLU A 43 -21.74 6.41 -0.59
CA GLU A 43 -20.85 5.83 0.41
C GLU A 43 -19.77 4.97 -0.24
N ARG A 44 -20.17 4.05 -1.12
CA ARG A 44 -19.25 3.20 -1.88
C ARG A 44 -18.31 4.01 -2.76
N PHE A 45 -18.80 5.04 -3.43
CA PHE A 45 -17.96 5.93 -4.22
C PHE A 45 -16.86 6.61 -3.37
N LYS A 46 -17.21 7.14 -2.19
CA LYS A 46 -16.23 7.75 -1.27
C LYS A 46 -15.17 6.74 -0.84
N ARG A 47 -15.58 5.51 -0.53
CA ARG A 47 -14.66 4.43 -0.18
C ARG A 47 -13.74 4.09 -1.35
N GLY A 48 -14.30 3.92 -2.55
CA GLY A 48 -13.53 3.65 -3.77
C GLY A 48 -12.49 4.74 -4.08
N VAL A 49 -12.84 6.02 -3.93
CA VAL A 49 -11.87 7.13 -4.09
C VAL A 49 -10.74 7.05 -3.06
N THR A 50 -11.04 6.60 -1.84
CA THR A 50 -10.03 6.44 -0.78
C THR A 50 -9.08 5.29 -1.11
N LEU A 51 -9.63 4.14 -1.52
CA LEU A 51 -8.85 2.96 -1.91
C LEU A 51 -7.97 3.25 -3.14
N SER A 52 -8.50 3.91 -4.17
CA SER A 52 -7.73 4.31 -5.34
C SER A 52 -6.50 5.17 -4.97
N LYS A 53 -6.67 6.13 -4.05
CA LYS A 53 -5.54 6.93 -3.55
C LYS A 53 -4.55 6.10 -2.75
N GLN A 54 -5.01 5.13 -1.98
CA GLN A 54 -4.16 4.22 -1.22
C GLN A 54 -3.32 3.34 -2.17
N CYS A 55 -3.94 2.76 -3.20
CA CYS A 55 -3.25 1.96 -4.21
C CYS A 55 -2.13 2.76 -4.90
N HIS A 56 -2.40 4.00 -5.30
CA HIS A 56 -1.37 4.86 -5.90
C HIS A 56 -0.20 5.11 -4.94
N ARG A 57 -0.47 5.42 -3.66
CA ARG A 57 0.61 5.62 -2.67
C ARG A 57 1.47 4.37 -2.51
N LEU A 58 0.86 3.20 -2.42
CA LEU A 58 1.59 1.94 -2.28
C LEU A 58 2.50 1.67 -3.50
N ILE A 59 2.02 1.99 -4.71
CA ILE A 59 2.84 1.90 -5.94
C ILE A 59 4.00 2.90 -5.90
N ASP A 60 3.75 4.14 -5.48
CA ASP A 60 4.78 5.18 -5.39
C ASP A 60 5.86 4.82 -4.36
N ASP A 61 5.46 4.31 -3.18
CA ASP A 61 6.37 3.86 -2.13
C ASP A 61 7.21 2.65 -2.60
N ALA A 62 6.60 1.71 -3.32
CA ALA A 62 7.30 0.58 -3.92
C ALA A 62 8.32 1.05 -4.98
N ARG A 63 7.94 2.01 -5.82
CA ARG A 63 8.85 2.62 -6.82
C ARG A 63 10.04 3.30 -6.16
N GLN A 64 9.81 4.10 -5.12
CA GLN A 64 10.88 4.78 -4.38
C GLN A 64 11.83 3.78 -3.72
N SER A 65 11.29 2.68 -3.18
CA SER A 65 12.08 1.61 -2.58
C SER A 65 12.99 0.94 -3.62
N VAL A 66 12.45 0.63 -4.81
CA VAL A 66 13.24 0.08 -5.92
C VAL A 66 14.33 1.05 -6.37
N GLU A 67 14.01 2.34 -6.51
CA GLU A 67 14.99 3.37 -6.89
C GLU A 67 16.13 3.47 -5.89
N THR A 68 15.81 3.48 -4.58
CA THR A 68 16.81 3.52 -3.51
C THR A 68 17.71 2.28 -3.49
N LEU A 69 17.17 1.11 -3.82
CA LEU A 69 17.92 -0.16 -3.88
C LEU A 69 18.74 -0.31 -5.16
N SER A 70 18.33 0.35 -6.24
CA SER A 70 18.96 0.25 -7.56
C SER A 70 20.02 1.31 -7.80
N ASP A 71 20.19 2.27 -6.88
CA ASP A 71 21.17 3.36 -6.99
C ASP A 71 22.61 2.82 -6.87
N PRO A 72 23.35 2.69 -7.99
CA PRO A 72 24.67 2.10 -7.99
C PRO A 72 25.74 3.06 -7.43
N ASP A 73 25.44 4.37 -7.30
CA ASP A 73 26.37 5.37 -6.79
C ASP A 73 26.42 5.39 -5.24
N ARG A 74 25.51 4.66 -4.57
CA ARG A 74 25.49 4.57 -3.10
C ARG A 74 26.55 3.61 -2.54
N GLU A 75 27.22 2.84 -3.38
CA GLU A 75 28.34 1.95 -3.04
C GLU A 75 29.72 2.66 -2.97
N ASP A 76 29.79 3.99 -3.06
CA ASP A 76 31.10 4.71 -3.08
C ASP A 76 31.27 5.84 -2.04
N SER A 77 30.34 6.01 -1.08
CA SER A 77 30.49 7.04 -0.02
C SER A 77 30.94 6.54 1.35
N ALA A 78 31.12 5.23 1.55
CA ALA A 78 31.52 4.66 2.85
C ALA A 78 33.03 4.41 3.01
N THR A 79 33.87 4.74 2.01
CA THR A 79 35.32 4.47 2.03
C THR A 79 36.16 5.74 1.82
N ALA A 80 35.80 6.86 2.45
CA ALA A 80 36.65 8.06 2.44
C ALA A 80 36.56 8.90 3.71
N GLN A 81 36.65 8.27 4.89
CA GLN A 81 36.99 8.98 6.14
C GLN A 81 37.83 8.05 7.03
N ASP A 82 39.09 7.83 6.67
CA ASP A 82 40.23 7.58 7.59
C ASP A 82 41.49 7.27 6.76
N ALA A 83 42.22 8.31 6.34
CA ALA A 83 43.65 8.29 6.04
C ALA A 83 44.19 9.71 5.88
#